data_AF-A0A6G3WXZ2-F1
#
_entry.id   AF-A0A6G3WXZ2-F1
#
_cell.length_a   1.000
_cell.length_b   1.000
_cell.length_c   1.000
_cell.angle_alpha   90.00
_cell.angle_beta   90.00
_cell.angle_gamma   90.00
#
_symmetry.space_group_name_H-M   'P 1'
#
loop_
_entity.id
_entity.type
_entity.pdbx_description
1 polymer ?
#
loop_
_entity_poly.entity_id
_entity_poly.type
_entity_poly.pdbx_seq_one_letter_code
_entity_poly.pdbx_strand_id
1 'polypeptide(L)'
;MFDSVRDDLRTTLDEIRAAGLHKPERVIGTPQSATVEVTSGGRPGEVLNFCANNYLGLADHPEVIAAAHEALDRWGYGMASVRFICGTQEVHKELEQRLSAFL
;
A
#
# COMPACT_ATOMS: atom_id res chain seq x y z
N MET A 1 -17.62 -31.00 -5.11
CA MET A 1 -17.96 -29.56 -5.26
C MET A 1 -16.72 -28.68 -5.12
N PHE A 2 -15.97 -28.77 -4.01
CA PHE A 2 -14.72 -28.01 -3.85
C PHE A 2 -13.62 -28.36 -4.86
N ASP A 3 -13.52 -29.63 -5.26
CA ASP A 3 -12.51 -30.05 -6.25
C ASP A 3 -12.79 -29.49 -7.64
N SER A 4 -14.06 -29.45 -8.05
CA SER A 4 -14.49 -28.84 -9.33
C SER A 4 -14.11 -27.37 -9.40
N VAL A 5 -14.41 -26.59 -8.35
CA VAL A 5 -14.08 -25.16 -8.31
C VAL A 5 -12.57 -24.95 -8.36
N ARG A 6 -11.79 -25.79 -7.67
CA ARG A 6 -10.32 -25.72 -7.70
C ARG A 6 -9.78 -25.96 -9.12
N ASP A 7 -10.33 -26.94 -9.83
CA ASP A 7 -9.88 -27.28 -11.18
C ASP A 7 -10.29 -26.20 -12.18
N ASP A 8 -11.51 -25.66 -12.08
CA ASP A 8 -11.97 -24.52 -12.90
C ASP A 8 -11.06 -23.29 -12.70
N LEU A 9 -10.67 -22.98 -11.46
CA LEU A 9 -9.74 -21.88 -11.16
C LEU A 9 -8.35 -22.12 -11.75
N ARG A 10 -7.85 -23.36 -11.74
CA ARG A 10 -6.55 -23.69 -12.36
C ARG A 10 -6.59 -23.52 -13.86
N THR A 11 -7.62 -24.07 -14.52
CA THR A 11 -7.83 -23.90 -15.95
C THR A 11 -7.90 -22.43 -16.33
N THR A 12 -8.67 -21.62 -15.59
CA THR A 12 -8.77 -20.17 -15.82
C THR A 12 -7.41 -19.47 -15.67
N LEU A 13 -6.62 -19.84 -14.66
CA LEU A 13 -5.27 -19.28 -14.48
C LEU A 13 -4.32 -19.65 -15.61
N ASP A 14 -4.41 -20.88 -16.12
CA ASP A 14 -3.61 -21.34 -17.26
C ASP A 14 -4.00 -20.61 -18.55
N GLU A 15 -5.30 -20.38 -18.77
CA GLU A 15 -5.81 -19.55 -19.87
C GLU A 15 -5.31 -18.10 -19.79
N ILE A 16 -5.35 -17.48 -18.61
CA ILE A 16 -4.81 -16.12 -18.37
C ILE A 16 -3.30 -16.06 -18.67
N ARG A 17 -2.54 -17.10 -18.29
CA ARG A 17 -1.10 -17.20 -18.58
C ARG A 17 -0.85 -17.37 -20.08
N ALA A 18 -1.57 -18.28 -20.73
CA ALA A 18 -1.47 -18.54 -22.16
C ALA A 18 -1.83 -17.30 -23.00
N ALA A 19 -2.78 -16.49 -22.53
CA ALA A 19 -3.17 -15.23 -23.15
C ALA A 19 -2.21 -14.06 -22.88
N GLY A 20 -1.17 -14.23 -22.06
CA GLY A 20 -0.26 -13.16 -21.68
C GLY A 20 -0.88 -12.08 -20.77
N LEU A 21 -2.04 -12.37 -20.18
CA LEU A 21 -2.79 -11.46 -19.30
C LEU A 21 -2.39 -11.62 -17.83
N HIS A 22 -1.55 -12.61 -17.51
CA HIS A 22 -1.01 -12.80 -16.18
C HIS A 22 -0.13 -11.60 -15.79
N LYS A 23 -0.41 -11.03 -14.61
CA LYS A 23 0.31 -9.87 -14.08
C LYS A 23 1.23 -10.32 -12.94
N PRO A 24 2.50 -10.68 -13.23
CA PRO A 24 3.43 -10.99 -12.16
C PRO A 24 3.73 -9.73 -11.36
N GLU A 25 3.96 -9.90 -10.07
CA GLU A 25 4.40 -8.83 -9.19
C GLU A 25 5.90 -8.61 -9.34
N ARG A 26 6.32 -7.34 -9.27
CA ARG A 26 7.72 -6.95 -9.15
C ARG A 26 7.94 -6.45 -7.73
N VAL A 27 8.85 -7.10 -7.01
CA VAL A 27 9.14 -6.75 -5.62
C VAL A 27 10.06 -5.54 -5.59
N ILE A 28 9.61 -4.47 -4.93
CA ILE A 28 10.39 -3.26 -4.66
C ILE A 28 11.17 -3.46 -3.35
N GLY A 29 12.48 -3.20 -3.37
CA GLY A 29 13.39 -3.42 -2.23
C GLY A 29 13.69 -2.18 -1.37
N THR A 30 13.21 -1.00 -1.77
CA THR A 30 13.49 0.29 -1.13
C THR A 30 12.19 1.00 -0.71
N PRO A 31 12.27 2.06 0.11
CA PRO A 31 11.17 3.01 0.23
C PRO A 31 10.75 3.57 -1.13
N GLN A 32 9.52 4.10 -1.21
CA GLN A 32 8.96 4.61 -2.45
C GLN A 32 9.56 5.99 -2.79
N SER A 33 10.18 6.10 -3.96
CA SER A 33 10.81 7.33 -4.44
C SER A 33 10.81 7.40 -5.98
N ALA A 34 11.33 8.49 -6.55
CA ALA A 34 11.57 8.60 -7.99
C ALA A 34 12.52 7.51 -8.49
N THR A 35 13.41 7.03 -7.62
CA THR A 35 14.33 5.91 -7.87
C THR A 35 14.04 4.80 -6.87
N VAL A 36 13.90 3.56 -7.35
CA VAL A 36 13.63 2.40 -6.49
C VAL A 36 14.45 1.19 -6.94
N GLU A 37 14.71 0.26 -6.02
CA GLU A 37 15.27 -1.04 -6.38
C GLU A 37 14.14 -2.02 -6.71
N VAL A 38 14.24 -2.71 -7.85
CA VAL A 38 13.31 -3.78 -8.24
C VAL A 38 14.08 -5.06 -8.53
N THR A 39 13.59 -6.19 -8.03
CA THR A 39 14.11 -7.50 -8.44
C THR A 39 13.54 -7.90 -9.81
N SER A 40 14.41 -8.04 -10.81
CA SER A 40 14.05 -8.54 -12.15
C SER A 40 15.01 -9.66 -12.55
N GLY A 41 14.49 -10.78 -13.05
CA GLY A 41 15.33 -11.94 -13.41
C GLY A 41 16.14 -12.52 -12.24
N GLY A 42 15.65 -12.36 -11.00
CA GLY A 42 16.32 -12.82 -9.79
C GLY A 42 17.48 -11.96 -9.31
N ARG A 43 17.67 -10.75 -9.88
CA ARG A 43 18.70 -9.79 -9.43
C ARG A 43 18.06 -8.45 -9.09
N PRO A 44 18.48 -7.80 -7.99
CA PRO A 44 18.09 -6.42 -7.70
C PRO A 44 18.74 -5.46 -8.70
N GLY A 45 18.02 -4.40 -9.06
CA GLY A 45 18.52 -3.32 -9.90
C GLY A 45 17.76 -2.02 -9.64
N GLU A 46 18.50 -0.91 -9.67
CA GLU A 46 17.95 0.43 -9.51
C GLU A 46 17.25 0.89 -10.81
N VAL A 47 16.05 1.45 -10.68
CA VAL A 47 15.24 1.95 -11.79
C VAL A 47 14.53 3.25 -11.40
N LEU A 48 14.20 4.07 -12.40
CA LEU A 48 13.29 5.21 -12.22
C LEU A 48 11.83 4.74 -12.23
N ASN A 49 11.05 5.18 -11.24
CA ASN A 49 9.66 4.78 -11.08
C ASN A 49 8.68 5.79 -11.69
N PHE A 50 8.19 5.48 -12.89
CA PHE A 50 7.20 6.30 -13.61
C PHE A 50 5.76 5.76 -13.51
N CYS A 51 5.49 4.80 -12.63
CA CYS A 51 4.15 4.22 -12.43
C CYS A 51 3.67 4.29 -10.98
N ALA A 52 4.18 5.24 -10.19
CA ALA A 52 3.74 5.49 -8.83
C ALA A 52 2.62 6.54 -8.77
N ASN A 53 1.77 6.45 -7.75
CA ASN A 53 0.83 7.50 -7.37
C ASN A 53 1.45 8.52 -6.38
N ASN A 54 2.79 8.56 -6.26
CA ASN A 54 3.53 9.42 -5.33
C ASN A 54 3.78 10.81 -5.93
N TYR A 55 2.72 11.51 -6.35
CA TYR A 55 2.82 12.73 -7.16
C TYR A 55 3.62 13.86 -6.52
N LEU A 56 3.50 14.02 -5.19
CA LEU A 56 4.18 15.06 -4.42
C LEU A 56 5.47 14.57 -3.75
N GLY A 57 5.87 13.31 -3.98
CA GLY A 57 7.07 12.74 -3.36
C GLY A 57 6.94 12.49 -1.84
N LEU A 58 5.73 12.46 -1.28
CA LEU A 58 5.52 12.42 0.17
C LEU A 58 5.57 11.01 0.79
N ALA A 59 5.58 9.95 -0.02
CA ALA A 59 5.53 8.56 0.47
C ALA A 59 6.70 8.16 1.39
N ASP A 60 7.88 8.77 1.25
CA ASP A 60 9.06 8.57 2.09
C ASP A 60 9.57 9.91 2.68
N HIS A 61 8.69 10.89 2.84
CA HIS A 61 9.10 12.20 3.32
C HIS A 61 9.40 12.16 4.83
N PRO A 62 10.55 12.70 5.28
CA PRO A 62 11.01 12.56 6.66
C PRO A 62 10.02 13.10 7.70
N GLU A 63 9.35 14.21 7.41
CA GLU A 63 8.34 14.77 8.33
C GLU A 63 7.09 13.89 8.45
N VAL A 64 6.70 13.20 7.37
CA VAL A 64 5.53 12.29 7.39
C VAL A 64 5.86 11.05 8.21
N ILE A 65 7.07 10.52 8.05
CA ILE A 65 7.58 9.38 8.83
C ILE A 65 7.69 9.74 10.31
N ALA A 66 8.27 10.89 10.64
CA ALA A 66 8.37 11.37 12.02
C ALA A 66 7.00 11.52 12.68
N ALA A 67 6.04 12.16 12.00
CA ALA A 67 4.67 12.30 12.51
C ALA A 67 3.98 10.94 12.73
N ALA A 68 4.26 9.93 11.88
CA ALA A 68 3.74 8.58 12.07
C ALA A 68 4.33 7.90 13.33
N HIS A 69 5.64 8.03 13.57
CA HIS A 69 6.27 7.53 14.80
C HIS A 69 5.69 8.17 16.05
N GLU A 70 5.58 9.50 16.08
CA GLU A 70 4.98 10.22 17.21
C GLU A 70 3.52 9.82 17.44
N ALA A 71 2.76 9.59 16.36
CA ALA A 71 1.39 9.14 16.46
C ALA A 71 1.29 7.73 17.05
N LEU A 72 2.18 6.80 16.68
CA LEU A 72 2.22 5.46 17.25
C LEU A 72 2.48 5.50 18.76
N ASP A 73 3.45 6.31 19.20
CA ASP A 73 3.78 6.46 20.62
C ASP A 73 2.65 7.10 21.41
N ARG A 74 1.97 8.10 20.83
CA ARG A 74 0.90 8.85 21.50
C ARG A 74 -0.46 8.13 21.50
N TRP A 75 -0.82 7.51 20.39
CA TRP A 75 -2.19 7.00 20.15
C TRP A 75 -2.29 5.48 20.10
N GLY A 76 -1.16 4.77 20.04
CA GLY A 76 -1.10 3.32 19.85
C GLY A 76 -1.28 2.89 18.39
N TYR A 77 -1.13 1.58 18.14
CA TYR A 77 -1.10 1.03 16.79
C TYR A 77 -2.49 0.97 16.12
N GLY A 78 -3.56 0.71 16.87
CA GLY A 78 -4.88 0.54 16.28
C GLY A 78 -6.01 0.62 17.29
N MET A 79 -7.20 0.99 16.78
CA MET A 79 -8.38 1.24 17.61
C MET A 79 -9.21 0.00 17.94
N ALA A 80 -9.04 -1.10 17.19
CA ALA A 80 -9.80 -2.34 17.32
C ALA A 80 -11.34 -2.16 17.40
N SER A 81 -11.88 -1.05 16.85
CA SER A 81 -13.28 -0.67 16.99
C SER A 81 -13.70 0.33 15.90
N VAL A 82 -15.00 0.42 15.65
CA VAL A 82 -15.60 1.42 14.78
C VAL A 82 -15.76 2.77 15.52
N ARG A 83 -15.91 3.86 14.76
CA ARG A 83 -15.91 5.23 15.27
C ARG A 83 -16.87 5.50 16.43
N PHE A 84 -18.13 5.06 16.33
CA PHE A 84 -19.17 5.43 17.30
C PHE A 84 -19.14 4.61 18.61
N ILE A 85 -18.45 3.47 18.63
CA ILE A 85 -18.34 2.63 19.84
C ILE A 85 -17.18 3.12 20.69
N CYS A 86 -15.95 2.91 20.22
CA CYS A 86 -14.74 3.38 20.91
C CYS A 86 -13.57 3.62 19.95
N GLY A 87 -13.83 3.77 18.65
CA GLY A 87 -12.81 3.96 17.62
C GLY A 87 -12.48 5.41 17.27
N THR A 88 -12.99 6.40 18.00
CA THR A 88 -12.73 7.82 17.73
C THR A 88 -11.76 8.40 18.76
N GLN A 89 -10.54 8.71 18.34
CA GLN A 89 -9.58 9.53 19.10
C GLN A 89 -9.65 11.00 18.67
N GLU A 90 -9.07 11.89 19.48
CA GLU A 90 -8.96 13.32 19.22
C GLU A 90 -8.33 13.62 17.84
N VAL A 91 -7.24 12.93 17.48
CA VAL A 91 -6.55 13.11 16.19
C VAL A 91 -7.46 12.90 14.97
N HIS A 92 -8.49 12.05 15.09
CA HIS A 92 -9.46 11.87 14.01
C HIS A 92 -10.31 13.14 13.81
N LYS A 93 -10.76 13.76 14.92
CA LYS A 93 -11.56 14.98 14.87
C LYS A 93 -10.73 16.18 14.42
N GLU A 94 -9.46 16.25 14.84
CA GLU A 94 -8.52 17.27 14.36
C GLU A 94 -8.30 17.14 12.85
N LEU A 95 -8.05 15.93 12.35
CA LEU A 95 -7.88 15.68 10.92
C LEU A 95 -9.13 16.07 10.11
N GLU A 96 -10.33 15.69 10.56
CA GLU A 96 -11.59 16.06 9.92
C GLU A 96 -11.76 17.58 9.81
N GLN A 97 -11.44 18.32 10.87
CA GLN A 97 -11.50 19.78 10.88
C GLN A 97 -10.49 20.40 9.92
N ARG A 98 -9.24 19.93 9.94
CA ARG A 98 -8.16 20.44 9.07
C ARG A 98 -8.45 20.17 7.59
N LEU A 99 -8.97 18.99 7.26
CA LEU A 99 -9.39 18.66 5.89
C LEU A 99 -10.54 19.55 5.42
N SER A 100 -11.53 19.78 6.28
CA SER A 100 -12.68 20.64 5.96
C SER A 100 -12.29 22.12 5.78
N ALA A 101 -11.19 22.55 6.40
CA ALA A 101 -10.65 23.90 6.22
C ALA A 101 -9.75 24.04 4.98
N PHE A 102 -9.18 22.93 4.50
CA PHE A 102 -8.32 22.89 3.32
C PHE A 102 -9.10 22.82 2.01
N LEU A 103 -10.22 22.07 1.99
CA LEU A 103 -11.12 21.90 0.84
C LEU A 103 -12.14 23.03 0.72
#